data_AF-A0A0B6YL40-F1
#
_entry.id   AF-A0A0B6YL40-F1
#
_cell.length_a   1.000
_cell.length_b   1.000
_cell.length_c   1.000
_cell.angle_alpha   90.00
_cell.angle_beta   90.00
_cell.angle_gamma   90.00
#
_symmetry.space_group_name_H-M   'P 1'
#
loop_
_entity.id
_entity.type
_entity.pdbx_description
1 polymer ?
#
loop_
_entity_poly.entity_id
_entity_poly.type
_entity_poly.pdbx_seq_one_letter_code
_entity_poly.pdbx_strand_id
1 'polypeptide(L)'
;MPVVKEGNHALSPDCNLQKSASTFTGNGWVPVSVNSHLHQSSSYAPADPLSDVHLSEAEMKSRRTVSHIISEMIQTERDYVRALHLITDHYVPEMQREDLPQMLRGKRTVIFGNLEKIQHFHSQYFLKQLERCQNQPFLVGQSFLHYKTMLELYPLYNKNKPKSDFLMMECGKMFFKQKQLQLGDRMDLSSYLLKPVQRMGKYSLLLKQLLK
;
A
#
# COMPACT_ATOMS: atom_id res chain seq x y z
N MET A 1 -16.76 17.30 -44.63
CA MET A 1 -16.13 18.63 -44.82
C MET A 1 -15.00 18.77 -43.81
N PRO A 2 -13.74 18.95 -44.25
CA PRO A 2 -12.60 19.20 -43.36
C PRO A 2 -12.22 20.69 -43.34
N VAL A 3 -11.82 21.21 -42.18
CA VAL A 3 -11.02 22.45 -42.06
C VAL A 3 -9.97 22.25 -40.97
N VAL A 4 -8.72 22.61 -41.29
CA VAL A 4 -7.54 22.53 -40.43
C VAL A 4 -6.96 23.95 -40.27
N LYS A 5 -6.41 24.27 -39.08
CA LYS A 5 -5.33 25.25 -38.78
C LYS A 5 -5.13 25.20 -37.25
N GLU A 6 -4.00 24.74 -36.72
CA GLU A 6 -2.65 25.36 -36.65
C GLU A 6 -2.55 26.58 -35.72
N GLY A 7 -1.54 26.55 -34.83
CA GLY A 7 -1.29 27.60 -33.84
C GLY A 7 -0.25 27.21 -32.77
N ASN A 8 0.99 26.93 -33.18
CA ASN A 8 2.13 26.79 -32.25
C ASN A 8 2.51 28.15 -31.65
N HIS A 9 3.03 28.16 -30.41
CA HIS A 9 4.24 28.94 -30.08
C HIS A 9 4.90 28.42 -28.79
N ALA A 10 6.23 28.40 -28.78
CA ALA A 10 7.07 27.94 -27.67
C ALA A 10 8.05 29.03 -27.23
N LEU A 11 8.72 28.78 -26.10
CA LEU A 11 10.12 29.12 -25.71
C LEU A 11 10.27 29.75 -24.32
N SER A 12 11.12 29.13 -23.51
CA SER A 12 11.87 29.76 -22.39
C SER A 12 13.08 30.53 -22.95
N PRO A 13 13.88 31.24 -22.12
CA PRO A 13 15.14 30.63 -21.64
C PRO A 13 15.68 31.10 -20.26
N ASP A 14 16.56 30.27 -19.67
CA ASP A 14 17.87 30.51 -18.98
C ASP A 14 18.14 31.79 -18.13
N CYS A 15 19.15 31.91 -17.24
CA CYS A 15 20.39 31.14 -17.03
C CYS A 15 20.97 31.30 -15.59
N ASN A 16 22.02 30.52 -15.29
CA ASN A 16 22.88 30.49 -14.10
C ASN A 16 23.36 31.84 -13.52
N LEU A 17 23.80 31.79 -12.25
CA LEU A 17 25.06 32.45 -11.86
C LEU A 17 25.90 31.60 -10.87
N GLN A 18 27.21 31.74 -10.97
CA GLN A 18 28.23 30.84 -10.41
C GLN A 18 28.73 31.20 -9.00
N LYS A 19 29.34 30.19 -8.38
CA LYS A 19 30.29 30.26 -7.27
C LYS A 19 31.38 31.34 -7.50
N SER A 20 31.86 31.93 -6.41
CA SER A 20 33.28 32.27 -6.27
C SER A 20 33.75 32.00 -4.84
N ALA A 21 35.01 31.58 -4.72
CA ALA A 21 35.70 31.40 -3.47
C ALA A 21 37.13 31.92 -3.65
N SER A 22 37.64 32.66 -2.67
CA SER A 22 39.05 33.06 -2.65
C SER A 22 39.49 33.33 -1.21
N THR A 23 40.48 32.56 -0.78
CA THR A 23 41.28 32.76 0.43
C THR A 23 42.24 33.94 0.27
N PHE A 24 42.64 34.57 1.38
CA PHE A 24 43.92 35.25 1.46
C PHE A 24 44.57 35.08 2.84
N THR A 25 45.90 35.04 2.85
CA THR A 25 46.79 34.64 3.95
C THR A 25 47.45 35.84 4.63
N GLY A 26 47.85 35.72 5.90
CA GLY A 26 48.72 36.72 6.55
C GLY A 26 49.15 36.35 7.96
N ASN A 27 50.39 35.86 8.12
CA ASN A 27 50.97 35.51 9.43
C ASN A 27 51.58 36.74 10.14
N GLY A 28 51.59 36.74 11.48
CA GLY A 28 52.33 37.70 12.29
C GLY A 28 52.64 37.18 13.71
N TRP A 29 53.93 37.09 14.04
CA TRP A 29 54.55 36.67 15.31
C TRP A 29 55.81 37.56 15.50
N VAL A 30 56.38 37.85 16.68
CA VAL A 30 56.16 37.39 18.08
C VAL A 30 55.96 38.65 19.00
N PRO A 31 56.23 38.79 20.34
CA PRO A 31 56.86 37.90 21.33
C PRO A 31 56.07 37.60 22.62
N VAL A 32 56.56 36.59 23.33
CA VAL A 32 56.10 36.12 24.65
C VAL A 32 56.55 37.08 25.75
N SER A 33 55.69 37.31 26.74
CA SER A 33 56.09 37.86 28.05
C SER A 33 55.94 36.80 29.13
N VAL A 34 56.90 36.76 30.05
CA VAL A 34 57.05 35.71 31.06
C VAL A 34 56.39 36.16 32.36
N ASN A 35 55.44 35.38 32.89
CA ASN A 35 55.37 35.12 34.33
C ASN A 35 54.40 33.99 34.67
N SER A 36 54.94 32.99 35.36
CA SER A 36 54.18 32.02 36.15
C SER A 36 53.47 32.71 37.30
N HIS A 37 52.19 32.41 37.54
CA HIS A 37 51.68 31.95 38.85
C HIS A 37 50.17 31.63 38.79
N LEU A 38 49.84 30.44 39.31
CA LEU A 38 48.59 30.10 40.01
C LEU A 38 47.23 30.59 39.43
N HIS A 39 46.62 29.81 38.53
CA HIS A 39 45.16 29.63 38.57
C HIS A 39 44.76 28.20 38.20
N GLN A 40 44.03 27.57 39.11
CA GLN A 40 43.52 26.21 39.01
C GLN A 40 42.33 26.16 38.05
N SER A 41 42.51 25.53 36.89
CA SER A 41 41.44 25.29 35.91
C SER A 41 41.06 23.81 35.86
N SER A 42 39.80 23.55 36.22
CA SER A 42 39.18 22.22 36.08
C SER A 42 39.22 21.77 34.62
N SER A 43 39.62 20.51 34.39
CA SER A 43 39.60 19.89 33.07
C SER A 43 38.17 19.56 32.64
N TYR A 44 37.45 20.56 32.14
CA TYR A 44 36.20 20.33 31.42
C TYR A 44 36.50 19.70 30.05
N ALA A 45 36.44 18.38 29.99
CA ALA A 45 36.23 17.70 28.73
C ALA A 45 34.88 18.16 28.14
N PRO A 46 34.78 18.43 26.81
CA PRO A 46 33.50 18.71 26.21
C PRO A 46 32.65 17.43 26.25
N ALA A 47 31.54 17.47 26.98
CA ALA A 47 30.56 16.40 26.95
C ALA A 47 29.97 16.30 25.54
N ASP A 48 30.09 15.14 24.92
CA ASP A 48 29.64 14.86 23.56
C ASP A 48 28.10 15.00 23.49
N PRO A 49 27.54 15.97 22.73
CA PRO A 49 26.10 16.23 22.71
C PRO A 49 25.36 15.29 21.73
N LEU A 50 25.75 14.01 21.71
CA LEU A 50 24.97 12.96 21.07
C LEU A 50 23.95 12.43 22.07
N SER A 51 22.79 13.08 22.06
CA SER A 51 21.64 12.70 22.88
C SER A 51 21.23 11.25 22.63
N ASP A 52 21.47 10.39 23.61
CA ASP A 52 20.83 9.08 23.69
C ASP A 52 19.33 9.33 23.89
N VAL A 53 18.55 9.28 22.80
CA VAL A 53 17.10 9.44 22.82
C VAL A 53 16.49 8.16 23.39
N HIS A 54 16.57 8.05 24.72
CA HIS A 54 16.01 6.95 25.48
C HIS A 54 14.48 7.04 25.46
N LEU A 55 13.89 6.51 24.37
CA LEU A 55 12.45 6.36 24.20
C LEU A 55 11.88 5.65 25.43
N SER A 56 10.77 6.18 25.96
CA SER A 56 10.08 5.54 27.07
C SER A 56 9.66 4.12 26.71
N GLU A 57 9.53 3.25 27.71
CA GLU A 57 9.05 1.88 27.51
C GLU A 57 7.65 1.87 26.83
N ALA A 58 6.82 2.89 27.12
CA ALA A 58 5.53 3.11 26.48
C ALA A 58 5.67 3.41 24.97
N GLU A 59 6.60 4.29 24.56
CA GLU A 59 6.86 4.59 23.15
C GLU A 59 7.45 3.40 22.41
N MET A 60 8.38 2.65 23.03
CA MET A 60 8.91 1.41 22.43
C MET A 60 7.79 0.37 22.24
N LYS A 61 6.90 0.21 23.23
CA LYS A 61 5.74 -0.68 23.16
C LYS A 61 4.75 -0.24 22.07
N SER A 62 4.45 1.06 21.96
CA SER A 62 3.62 1.63 20.90
C SER A 62 4.22 1.35 19.51
N ARG A 63 5.51 1.65 19.31
CA ARG A 63 6.23 1.39 18.04
C ARG A 63 6.19 -0.09 17.64
N ARG A 64 6.36 -1.02 18.59
CA ARG A 64 6.23 -2.47 18.34
C ARG A 64 4.79 -2.83 17.92
N THR A 65 3.78 -2.36 18.64
CA THR A 65 2.35 -2.58 18.31
C THR A 65 2.02 -2.10 16.90
N VAL A 66 2.40 -0.87 16.54
CA VAL A 66 2.21 -0.30 15.20
C VAL A 66 2.90 -1.16 14.13
N SER A 67 4.15 -1.58 14.36
CA SER A 67 4.89 -2.44 13.43
C SER A 67 4.21 -3.79 13.20
N HIS A 68 3.65 -4.41 14.25
CA HIS A 68 2.88 -5.65 14.12
C HIS A 68 1.59 -5.45 13.32
N ILE A 69 0.83 -4.38 13.57
CA ILE A 69 -0.43 -4.11 12.85
C ILE A 69 -0.18 -3.83 11.35
N ILE A 70 0.88 -3.07 11.02
CA ILE A 70 1.29 -2.86 9.61
C ILE A 70 1.72 -4.17 8.96
N SER A 71 2.51 -5.00 9.66
CA SER A 71 2.93 -6.32 9.17
C SER A 71 1.73 -7.23 8.91
N GLU A 72 0.74 -7.25 9.80
CA GLU A 72 -0.51 -8.00 9.62
C GLU A 72 -1.34 -7.44 8.44
N MET A 73 -1.42 -6.11 8.29
CA MET A 73 -2.13 -5.47 7.18
C MET A 73 -1.54 -5.89 5.83
N ILE A 74 -0.21 -5.84 5.69
CA ILE A 74 0.52 -6.24 4.48
C ILE A 74 0.39 -7.74 4.23
N GLN A 75 0.60 -8.58 5.25
CA GLN A 75 0.51 -10.04 5.08
C GLN A 75 -0.90 -10.45 4.63
N THR A 76 -1.93 -9.96 5.32
CA THR A 76 -3.32 -10.25 4.95
C THR A 76 -3.74 -9.58 3.63
N GLU A 77 -3.02 -8.55 3.16
CA GLU A 77 -3.18 -8.01 1.81
C GLU A 77 -2.64 -8.98 0.75
N ARG A 78 -1.43 -9.52 0.96
CA ARG A 78 -0.85 -10.53 0.06
C ARG A 78 -1.73 -11.77 -0.03
N ASP A 79 -2.29 -12.23 1.09
CA ASP A 79 -3.26 -13.33 1.12
C ASP A 79 -4.56 -13.00 0.38
N TYR A 80 -5.07 -11.77 0.53
CA TYR A 80 -6.24 -11.31 -0.21
C TYR A 80 -5.98 -11.25 -1.72
N VAL A 81 -4.87 -10.61 -2.14
CA VAL A 81 -4.46 -10.51 -3.55
C VAL A 81 -4.25 -11.89 -4.17
N ARG A 82 -3.60 -12.84 -3.49
CA ARG A 82 -3.48 -14.23 -3.96
C ARG A 82 -4.84 -14.88 -4.16
N ALA A 83 -5.76 -14.73 -3.20
CA ALA A 83 -7.09 -15.29 -3.30
C ALA A 83 -7.93 -14.67 -4.43
N LEU A 84 -7.69 -13.40 -4.77
CA LEU A 84 -8.32 -12.76 -5.95
C LEU A 84 -7.76 -13.30 -7.27
N HIS A 85 -6.44 -13.47 -7.39
CA HIS A 85 -5.82 -14.09 -8.57
C HIS A 85 -6.32 -15.52 -8.79
N LEU A 86 -6.44 -16.32 -7.72
CA LEU A 86 -7.01 -17.68 -7.82
C LEU A 86 -8.38 -17.67 -8.54
N ILE A 87 -9.26 -16.71 -8.21
CA ILE A 87 -10.57 -16.55 -8.84
C ILE A 87 -10.42 -16.15 -10.31
N THR A 88 -9.64 -15.11 -10.62
CA THR A 88 -9.49 -14.59 -11.99
C THR A 88 -8.80 -15.57 -12.93
N ASP A 89 -7.87 -16.35 -12.41
CA ASP A 89 -6.97 -17.16 -13.24
C ASP A 89 -7.53 -18.59 -13.42
N HIS A 90 -8.36 -19.07 -12.48
CA HIS A 90 -8.86 -20.46 -12.50
C HIS A 90 -10.38 -20.59 -12.59
N TYR A 91 -11.18 -19.68 -12.01
CA TYR A 91 -12.64 -19.79 -11.98
C TYR A 91 -13.34 -18.93 -13.02
N VAL A 92 -12.80 -17.76 -13.36
CA VAL A 92 -13.33 -16.90 -14.43
C VAL A 92 -13.26 -17.56 -15.82
N PRO A 93 -12.17 -18.27 -16.23
CA PRO A 93 -12.10 -18.94 -17.53
C PRO A 93 -13.12 -20.08 -17.70
N GLU A 94 -13.58 -20.71 -16.61
CA GLU A 94 -14.60 -21.77 -16.67
C GLU A 94 -15.93 -21.25 -17.26
N MET A 95 -16.21 -19.95 -17.16
CA MET A 95 -17.37 -19.30 -17.79
C MET A 95 -17.24 -19.12 -19.31
N GLN A 96 -16.15 -19.58 -19.91
CA GLN A 96 -15.91 -19.59 -21.36
C GLN A 96 -15.89 -21.02 -21.93
N ARG A 97 -16.05 -22.06 -21.09
CA ARG A 97 -16.12 -23.45 -21.54
C ARG A 97 -17.37 -23.72 -22.38
N GLU A 98 -17.24 -24.64 -23.33
CA GLU A 98 -18.33 -25.05 -24.22
C GLU A 98 -19.42 -25.84 -23.50
N ASP A 99 -19.06 -26.60 -22.46
CA ASP A 99 -19.97 -27.39 -21.63
C ASP A 99 -20.63 -26.59 -20.49
N LEU A 100 -20.51 -25.25 -20.51
CA LEU A 100 -21.12 -24.36 -19.52
C LEU A 100 -22.66 -24.50 -19.51
N PRO A 101 -23.28 -24.85 -18.36
CA PRO A 101 -24.74 -24.94 -18.25
C PRO A 101 -25.45 -23.67 -18.71
N GLN A 102 -26.57 -23.84 -19.43
CA GLN A 102 -27.34 -22.73 -20.02
C GLN A 102 -27.80 -21.68 -18.97
N MET A 103 -27.97 -22.07 -17.70
CA MET A 103 -28.29 -21.15 -16.58
C MET A 103 -27.13 -20.23 -16.19
N LEU A 104 -25.88 -20.64 -16.42
CA LEU A 104 -24.67 -19.86 -16.16
C LEU A 104 -24.21 -19.07 -17.40
N ARG A 105 -24.68 -19.43 -18.59
CA ARG A 105 -24.31 -18.79 -19.86
C ARG A 105 -24.62 -17.28 -19.85
N GLY A 106 -23.61 -16.47 -20.15
CA GLY A 106 -23.70 -15.00 -20.10
C GLY A 106 -23.78 -14.41 -18.68
N LYS A 107 -23.73 -15.21 -17.61
CA LYS A 107 -23.84 -14.73 -16.21
C LYS A 107 -22.49 -14.40 -15.54
N ARG A 108 -21.36 -14.39 -16.27
CA ARG A 108 -20.02 -14.04 -15.75
C ARG A 108 -20.04 -12.77 -14.90
N THR A 109 -20.67 -11.71 -15.39
CA THR A 109 -20.79 -10.41 -14.69
C THR A 109 -21.71 -10.46 -13.47
N VAL A 110 -22.61 -11.43 -13.36
CA VAL A 110 -23.47 -11.62 -12.18
C VAL A 110 -22.72 -12.35 -11.07
N ILE A 111 -21.93 -13.38 -11.43
CA ILE A 111 -21.12 -14.16 -10.48
C ILE A 111 -19.95 -13.33 -9.95
N PHE A 112 -19.17 -12.72 -10.85
CA PHE A 112 -17.94 -12.02 -10.46
C PHE A 112 -18.12 -10.51 -10.27
N GLY A 113 -19.23 -9.90 -10.72
CA GLY A 113 -19.43 -8.46 -10.61
C GLY A 113 -18.27 -7.68 -11.27
N ASN A 114 -17.68 -6.76 -10.51
CA ASN A 114 -16.48 -5.99 -10.86
C ASN A 114 -15.19 -6.52 -10.19
N LEU A 115 -15.14 -7.81 -9.79
CA LEU A 115 -14.01 -8.41 -9.06
C LEU A 115 -12.67 -8.21 -9.76
N GLU A 116 -12.61 -8.34 -11.09
CA GLU A 116 -11.38 -8.12 -11.88
C GLU A 116 -10.81 -6.71 -11.69
N LYS A 117 -11.67 -5.68 -11.57
CA LYS A 117 -11.23 -4.30 -11.31
C LYS A 117 -10.67 -4.13 -9.89
N ILE A 118 -11.28 -4.83 -8.91
CA ILE A 118 -10.80 -4.86 -7.53
C ILE A 118 -9.44 -5.60 -7.47
N GLN A 119 -9.34 -6.78 -8.08
CA GLN A 119 -8.12 -7.58 -8.18
C GLN A 119 -6.99 -6.75 -8.80
N HIS A 120 -7.25 -6.08 -9.91
CA HIS A 120 -6.26 -5.24 -10.59
C HIS A 120 -5.79 -4.08 -9.70
N PHE A 121 -6.71 -3.34 -9.08
CA PHE A 121 -6.38 -2.26 -8.15
C PHE A 121 -5.48 -2.73 -6.99
N HIS A 122 -5.87 -3.83 -6.32
CA HIS A 122 -5.13 -4.34 -5.18
C HIS A 122 -3.76 -4.92 -5.57
N SER A 123 -3.71 -5.70 -6.66
CA SER A 123 -2.47 -6.28 -7.21
C SER A 123 -1.48 -5.21 -7.68
N GLN A 124 -1.94 -4.23 -8.47
CA GLN A 124 -1.04 -3.32 -9.19
C GLN A 124 -0.66 -2.06 -8.41
N TYR A 125 -1.48 -1.63 -7.45
CA TYR A 125 -1.30 -0.35 -6.77
C TYR A 125 -1.32 -0.50 -5.25
N PHE A 126 -2.40 -1.06 -4.67
CA PHE A 126 -2.63 -0.96 -3.23
C PHE A 126 -1.65 -1.78 -2.40
N LEU A 127 -1.38 -3.04 -2.77
CA LEU A 127 -0.40 -3.88 -2.08
C LEU A 127 0.99 -3.24 -2.08
N LYS A 128 1.46 -2.79 -3.24
CA LYS A 128 2.78 -2.13 -3.38
C LYS A 128 2.90 -0.87 -2.51
N GLN A 129 1.80 -0.13 -2.32
CA GLN A 129 1.76 1.02 -1.44
C GLN A 129 1.77 0.62 0.05
N LEU A 130 1.03 -0.42 0.44
CA LEU A 130 1.07 -0.94 1.81
C LEU A 130 2.45 -1.50 2.16
N GLU A 131 3.14 -2.16 1.23
CA GLU A 131 4.50 -2.67 1.42
C GLU A 131 5.50 -1.53 1.71
N ARG A 132 5.36 -0.37 1.07
CA ARG A 132 6.16 0.84 1.40
C ARG A 132 5.92 1.34 2.83
N CYS A 133 4.70 1.16 3.36
CA CYS A 133 4.37 1.56 4.73
C CYS A 133 5.09 0.70 5.79
N GLN A 134 5.70 -0.44 5.43
CA GLN A 134 6.51 -1.25 6.36
C GLN A 134 7.66 -0.44 6.99
N ASN A 135 8.30 0.44 6.22
CA ASN A 135 9.39 1.29 6.69
C ASN A 135 8.89 2.66 7.21
N GLN A 136 7.67 3.05 6.84
CA GLN A 136 7.07 4.35 7.18
C GLN A 136 5.59 4.18 7.60
N PRO A 137 5.31 3.66 8.81
CA PRO A 137 3.96 3.30 9.26
C PRO A 137 2.92 4.44 9.18
N PHE A 138 3.35 5.69 9.40
CA PHE A 138 2.49 6.87 9.37
C PHE A 138 1.89 7.16 7.98
N LEU A 139 2.47 6.63 6.90
CA LEU A 139 1.94 6.78 5.54
C LEU A 139 0.71 5.90 5.26
N VAL A 140 0.35 4.97 6.16
CA VAL A 140 -0.80 4.07 5.94
C VAL A 140 -2.10 4.86 5.79
N GLY A 141 -2.36 5.84 6.67
CA GLY A 141 -3.57 6.67 6.61
C GLY A 141 -3.64 7.51 5.33
N GLN A 142 -2.51 8.10 4.91
CA GLN A 142 -2.40 8.83 3.65
C GLN A 142 -2.67 7.93 2.43
N SER A 143 -2.21 6.67 2.49
CA SER A 143 -2.42 5.69 1.42
C SER A 143 -3.90 5.32 1.24
N PHE A 144 -4.66 5.18 2.32
CA PHE A 144 -6.12 4.98 2.24
C PHE A 144 -6.86 6.21 1.71
N LEU A 145 -6.42 7.43 2.06
CA LEU A 145 -7.00 8.68 1.54
C LEU A 145 -6.73 8.84 0.04
N HIS A 146 -5.49 8.58 -0.40
CA HIS A 146 -5.08 8.67 -1.80
C HIS A 146 -5.89 7.72 -2.70
N TYR A 147 -6.13 6.49 -2.24
CA TYR A 147 -6.90 5.49 -3.00
C TYR A 147 -8.41 5.46 -2.69
N LYS A 148 -8.95 6.48 -2.01
CA LYS A 148 -10.38 6.53 -1.61
C LYS A 148 -11.33 6.23 -2.77
N THR A 149 -11.13 6.85 -3.94
CA THR A 149 -11.98 6.64 -5.13
C THR A 149 -11.88 5.22 -5.68
N MET A 150 -10.74 4.53 -5.54
CA MET A 150 -10.62 3.11 -5.93
C MET A 150 -11.39 2.19 -4.98
N LEU A 151 -11.56 2.58 -3.71
CA LEU A 151 -12.40 1.84 -2.75
C LEU A 151 -13.91 1.97 -3.07
N GLU A 152 -14.33 2.90 -3.93
CA GLU A 152 -15.72 3.00 -4.43
C GLU A 152 -16.11 1.83 -5.36
N LEU A 153 -15.16 0.99 -5.76
CA LEU A 153 -15.42 -0.31 -6.39
C LEU A 153 -16.20 -1.27 -5.46
N TYR A 154 -16.07 -1.15 -4.14
CA TYR A 154 -16.70 -2.07 -3.18
C TYR A 154 -18.21 -1.89 -3.01
N PRO A 155 -18.78 -0.67 -2.92
CA PRO A 155 -20.22 -0.45 -3.00
C PRO A 155 -20.88 -1.11 -4.22
N LEU A 156 -20.24 -1.03 -5.40
CA LEU A 156 -20.73 -1.67 -6.62
C LEU A 156 -20.70 -3.22 -6.49
N TYR A 157 -19.61 -3.77 -5.97
CA TYR A 157 -19.48 -5.22 -5.72
C TYR A 157 -20.55 -5.72 -4.73
N ASN A 158 -20.72 -5.02 -3.62
CA ASN A 158 -21.67 -5.35 -2.56
C ASN A 158 -23.12 -5.28 -3.08
N LYS A 159 -23.45 -4.32 -3.95
CA LYS A 159 -24.76 -4.24 -4.61
C LYS A 159 -25.04 -5.42 -5.55
N ASN A 160 -23.99 -6.02 -6.15
CA ASN A 160 -24.12 -7.23 -6.96
C ASN A 160 -24.16 -8.52 -6.12
N LYS A 161 -23.49 -8.55 -4.97
CA LYS A 161 -23.23 -9.77 -4.17
C LYS A 161 -24.47 -10.64 -3.90
N PRO A 162 -25.66 -10.13 -3.55
CA PRO A 162 -26.85 -10.98 -3.37
C PRO A 162 -27.26 -11.76 -4.62
N LYS A 163 -27.06 -11.17 -5.81
CA LYS A 163 -27.36 -11.83 -7.10
C LYS A 163 -26.35 -12.93 -7.43
N SER A 164 -25.07 -12.68 -7.11
CA SER A 164 -24.02 -13.70 -7.17
C SER A 164 -24.35 -14.87 -6.25
N ASP A 165 -24.72 -14.59 -4.99
CA ASP A 165 -24.95 -15.63 -3.99
C ASP A 165 -26.16 -16.51 -4.33
N PHE A 166 -27.25 -15.90 -4.81
CA PHE A 166 -28.39 -16.65 -5.34
C PHE A 166 -27.97 -17.57 -6.49
N LEU A 167 -27.30 -17.05 -7.52
CA LEU A 167 -26.89 -17.85 -8.68
C LEU A 167 -25.88 -18.95 -8.33
N MET A 168 -24.99 -18.69 -7.38
CA MET A 168 -24.04 -19.67 -6.84
C MET A 168 -24.76 -20.77 -6.05
N MET A 169 -25.80 -20.44 -5.29
CA MET A 169 -26.64 -21.41 -4.58
C MET A 169 -27.41 -22.31 -5.53
N GLU A 170 -28.09 -21.74 -6.53
CA GLU A 170 -28.98 -22.47 -7.46
C GLU A 170 -28.23 -23.45 -8.37
N CYS A 171 -27.07 -23.05 -8.91
CA CYS A 171 -26.35 -23.90 -9.87
C CYS A 171 -24.82 -23.74 -9.88
N GLY A 172 -24.28 -22.58 -9.50
CA GLY A 172 -22.84 -22.32 -9.53
C GLY A 172 -22.03 -23.31 -8.68
N LYS A 173 -22.47 -23.62 -7.45
CA LYS A 173 -21.79 -24.58 -6.55
C LYS A 173 -21.60 -25.95 -7.18
N MET A 174 -22.59 -26.46 -7.90
CA MET A 174 -22.48 -27.78 -8.54
C MET A 174 -21.52 -27.76 -9.74
N PHE A 175 -21.56 -26.71 -10.56
CA PHE A 175 -20.66 -26.55 -11.70
C PHE A 175 -19.20 -26.38 -11.27
N PHE A 176 -18.91 -25.44 -10.37
CA PHE A 176 -17.53 -25.15 -9.95
C PHE A 176 -16.92 -26.22 -9.02
N LYS A 177 -17.71 -27.18 -8.50
CA LYS A 177 -17.21 -28.26 -7.64
C LYS A 177 -16.14 -29.11 -8.33
N GLN A 178 -16.28 -29.39 -9.63
CA GLN A 178 -15.26 -30.13 -10.38
C GLN A 178 -13.94 -29.35 -10.41
N LYS A 179 -13.99 -28.04 -10.67
CA LYS A 179 -12.81 -27.18 -10.70
C LYS A 179 -12.16 -27.06 -9.31
N GLN A 180 -12.96 -26.92 -8.27
CA GLN A 180 -12.48 -26.89 -6.88
C GLN A 180 -11.68 -28.16 -6.53
N LEU A 181 -12.18 -29.34 -6.93
CA LEU A 181 -11.48 -30.62 -6.73
C LEU A 181 -10.17 -30.71 -7.53
N GLN A 182 -10.16 -30.24 -8.79
CA GLN A 182 -8.95 -30.19 -9.61
C GLN A 182 -7.85 -29.29 -9.03
N LEU A 183 -8.23 -28.19 -8.38
CA LEU A 183 -7.29 -27.27 -7.72
C LEU A 183 -6.84 -27.74 -6.32
N GLY A 184 -7.47 -28.78 -5.76
CA GLY A 184 -7.28 -29.17 -4.35
C GLY A 184 -7.77 -28.09 -3.36
N ASP A 185 -8.75 -27.27 -3.78
CA ASP A 185 -9.14 -26.05 -3.08
C ASP A 185 -9.90 -26.35 -1.78
N ARG A 186 -9.37 -25.87 -0.65
CA ARG A 186 -9.96 -26.08 0.69
C ARG A 186 -11.27 -25.32 0.94
N MET A 187 -11.64 -24.40 0.06
CA MET A 187 -12.84 -23.56 0.16
C MET A 187 -13.57 -23.51 -1.18
N ASP A 188 -14.89 -23.34 -1.15
CA ASP A 188 -15.69 -23.18 -2.37
C ASP A 188 -15.56 -21.75 -2.96
N LEU A 189 -15.91 -21.60 -4.24
CA LEU A 189 -15.88 -20.29 -4.91
C LEU A 189 -16.77 -19.26 -4.19
N SER A 190 -17.91 -19.67 -3.61
CA SER A 190 -18.77 -18.78 -2.81
C SER A 190 -18.03 -18.14 -1.63
N SER A 191 -17.20 -18.91 -0.92
CA SER A 191 -16.36 -18.42 0.18
C SER A 191 -15.28 -17.46 -0.33
N TYR A 192 -14.68 -17.74 -1.49
CA TYR A 192 -13.73 -16.83 -2.13
C TYR A 192 -14.39 -15.50 -2.54
N LEU A 193 -15.59 -15.53 -3.11
CA LEU A 193 -16.36 -14.33 -3.50
C LEU A 193 -16.81 -13.47 -2.31
N LEU A 194 -16.79 -13.99 -1.07
CA LEU A 194 -17.07 -13.20 0.14
C LEU A 194 -15.87 -12.37 0.61
N LYS A 195 -14.64 -12.69 0.18
CA LYS A 195 -13.41 -12.03 0.64
C LYS A 195 -13.38 -10.50 0.43
N PRO A 196 -13.88 -9.92 -0.69
CA PRO A 196 -13.94 -8.47 -0.83
C PRO A 196 -14.82 -7.79 0.23
N VAL A 197 -15.97 -8.39 0.55
CA VAL A 197 -16.87 -7.88 1.60
C VAL A 197 -16.16 -7.88 2.97
N GLN A 198 -15.47 -8.97 3.27
CA GLN A 198 -14.69 -9.13 4.52
C GLN A 198 -13.49 -8.17 4.59
N ARG A 199 -12.80 -7.91 3.47
CA ARG A 199 -11.59 -7.08 3.44
C ARG A 199 -11.87 -5.66 3.92
N MET A 200 -13.00 -5.07 3.56
CA MET A 200 -13.39 -3.73 4.03
C MET A 200 -13.60 -3.68 5.55
N GLY A 201 -14.20 -4.72 6.14
CA GLY A 201 -14.28 -4.86 7.61
C GLY A 201 -12.90 -5.00 8.25
N LYS A 202 -12.00 -5.79 7.65
CA LYS A 202 -10.63 -5.99 8.15
C LYS A 202 -9.80 -4.69 8.12
N TYR A 203 -9.90 -3.87 7.07
CA TYR A 203 -9.28 -2.54 7.07
C TYR A 203 -9.80 -1.65 8.19
N SER A 204 -11.13 -1.60 8.41
CA SER A 204 -11.71 -0.81 9.49
C SER A 204 -11.17 -1.22 10.86
N LEU A 205 -11.01 -2.53 11.10
CA LEU A 205 -10.45 -3.06 12.35
C LEU A 205 -8.97 -2.67 12.52
N LEU A 206 -8.13 -2.93 11.52
CA LEU A 206 -6.68 -2.65 11.59
C LEU A 206 -6.39 -1.15 11.71
N LEU A 207 -7.12 -0.30 10.97
CA LEU A 207 -7.00 1.16 11.08
C LEU A 207 -7.43 1.66 12.47
N LYS A 208 -8.49 1.11 13.07
CA LYS A 208 -8.87 1.44 14.46
C LYS A 208 -7.84 0.98 15.49
N GLN A 209 -7.12 -0.12 15.23
CA GLN A 209 -6.03 -0.58 16.10
C GLN A 209 -4.79 0.31 16.02
N LEU A 210 -4.52 0.93 14.85
CA LEU A 210 -3.43 1.89 14.67
C LEU A 210 -3.68 3.26 15.34
N LEU A 211 -4.92 3.54 15.75
CA LEU A 211 -5.34 4.79 16.42
C LEU A 211 -5.47 4.62 17.96
N LYS A 212 -4.94 3.52 18.51
CA LYS A 212 -4.90 3.23 19.96
C LYS A 212 -3.48 3.35 20.51
#